data_AF-A0A9X6ZSX1-F1
#
_entry.id   AF-A0A9X6ZSX1-F1
#
_cell.length_a   1.000
_cell.length_b   1.000
_cell.length_c   1.000
_cell.angle_alpha   90.00
_cell.angle_beta   90.00
_cell.angle_gamma   90.00
#
_symmetry.space_group_name_H-M   'P 1'
#
loop_
_entity.id
_entity.type
_entity.pdbx_description
1 polymer ?
#
loop_
_entity_poly.entity_id
_entity_poly.type
_entity_poly.pdbx_seq_one_letter_code
_entity_poly.pdbx_strand_id
1 'polypeptide(L)'
;MPKVYMMIGMPGSGKSYESEKIAKEENVIYLSSDKLRKELFGDESVQQDPHLVFSELERRLKDAISQGKNVVYDATNVSRKRRIAFIKQFKKNCEIIAYVFLTPFEICVERDKLRERTVGIDVITRMYKNFQMPLKGEGFSEVIYKFYKEDVNVQQKDLTSVLLENKSYEIVFETLRKLPEFNSVWELPQDSTYHSFSASRHIYYVYDQIHKEYQNEKKIEMLYAGIFHDVGKGFCKSFFNYKGEQTRYANFLGHENVSAYLVMHYLWNLGFDEIFIKTVMELVSLHMYPKNLSLKVENNLKGWVGEEQYRKIVLFNNYDDNAK
;
A
#
# COMPACT_ATOMS: atom_id res chain seq x y z
N MET A 1 -16.93 20.78 -13.42
CA MET A 1 -16.28 20.94 -12.10
C MET A 1 -14.78 20.69 -12.30
N PRO A 2 -13.87 21.48 -11.72
CA PRO A 2 -12.42 21.27 -11.90
C PRO A 2 -11.96 19.91 -11.36
N LYS A 3 -10.88 19.38 -11.91
CA LYS A 3 -10.27 18.10 -11.52
C LYS A 3 -8.96 18.33 -10.77
N VAL A 4 -8.78 17.59 -9.68
CA VAL A 4 -7.52 17.49 -8.95
C VAL A 4 -6.97 16.09 -9.13
N TYR A 5 -5.86 15.98 -9.87
CA TYR A 5 -5.11 14.75 -10.07
C TYR A 5 -4.11 14.58 -8.91
N MET A 6 -4.50 13.81 -7.90
CA MET A 6 -3.67 13.53 -6.73
C MET A 6 -2.68 12.41 -7.04
N MET A 7 -1.39 12.71 -7.08
CA MET A 7 -0.36 11.69 -7.25
C MET A 7 -0.13 10.96 -5.93
N ILE A 8 -0.03 9.63 -5.94
CA ILE A 8 0.18 8.79 -4.75
C ILE A 8 1.28 7.78 -5.08
N GLY A 9 2.42 7.85 -4.42
CA GLY A 9 3.60 7.08 -4.85
C GLY A 9 4.87 7.40 -4.07
N MET A 10 5.78 6.44 -3.97
CA MET A 10 7.11 6.62 -3.38
C MET A 10 8.01 7.53 -4.24
N PRO A 11 9.00 8.22 -3.68
CA PRO A 11 10.08 8.83 -4.47
C PRO A 11 10.69 7.80 -5.43
N GLY A 12 11.01 8.19 -6.66
CA GLY A 12 11.47 7.25 -7.71
C GLY A 12 10.36 6.47 -8.44
N SER A 13 9.10 6.54 -8.00
CA SER A 13 8.00 5.77 -8.62
C SER A 13 7.48 6.32 -9.97
N GLY A 14 8.03 7.43 -10.47
CA GLY A 14 7.60 8.04 -11.74
C GLY A 14 6.45 9.06 -11.65
N LYS A 15 6.00 9.46 -10.45
CA LYS A 15 4.94 10.49 -10.27
C LYS A 15 5.19 11.76 -11.06
N SER A 16 6.38 12.34 -10.94
CA SER A 16 6.69 13.64 -11.54
C SER A 16 6.73 13.56 -13.07
N TYR A 17 7.13 12.42 -13.64
CA TYR A 17 7.07 12.19 -15.09
C TYR A 17 5.62 12.24 -15.61
N GLU A 18 4.71 11.54 -14.94
CA GLU A 18 3.29 11.58 -15.30
C GLU A 18 2.68 12.97 -15.02
N SER A 19 3.11 13.62 -13.92
CA SER A 19 2.66 14.97 -13.56
C SER A 19 3.00 15.98 -14.65
N GLU A 20 4.22 15.95 -15.17
CA GLU A 20 4.66 16.83 -16.26
C GLU A 20 3.94 16.53 -17.57
N LYS A 21 3.55 15.27 -17.81
CA LYS A 21 2.73 14.90 -18.97
C LYS A 21 1.33 15.51 -18.85
N ILE A 22 0.65 15.34 -17.72
CA ILE A 22 -0.69 15.89 -17.49
C ILE A 22 -0.66 17.42 -17.48
N ALA A 23 0.39 18.03 -16.93
CA ALA A 23 0.55 19.48 -16.87
C ALA A 23 0.72 20.17 -18.23
N LYS A 24 0.97 19.41 -19.31
CA LYS A 24 1.00 19.95 -20.69
C LYS A 24 -0.39 20.12 -21.29
N GLU A 25 -1.42 19.53 -20.69
CA GLU A 25 -2.80 19.74 -21.13
C GLU A 25 -3.23 21.18 -20.85
N GLU A 26 -4.12 21.71 -21.70
CA GLU A 26 -4.67 23.05 -21.49
C GLU A 26 -5.43 23.11 -20.15
N ASN A 27 -5.36 24.28 -19.49
CA ASN A 27 -6.06 24.55 -18.24
C ASN A 27 -5.65 23.67 -17.03
N VAL A 28 -4.41 23.15 -17.01
CA VAL A 28 -3.85 22.40 -15.88
C VAL A 28 -2.75 23.22 -15.18
N ILE A 29 -2.85 23.34 -13.86
CA ILE A 29 -1.80 23.90 -12.99
C ILE A 29 -1.03 22.76 -12.33
N TYR A 30 0.30 22.81 -12.42
CA TYR A 30 1.17 21.84 -11.75
C TYR A 30 1.61 22.35 -10.37
N LEU A 31 1.12 21.73 -9.30
CA LEU A 31 1.54 22.00 -7.92
C LEU A 31 2.37 20.83 -7.39
N SER A 32 3.66 21.03 -7.19
CA SER A 32 4.59 20.03 -6.63
C SER A 32 5.15 20.49 -5.30
N SER A 33 5.10 19.62 -4.29
CA SER A 33 5.70 19.91 -2.98
C SER A 33 7.22 20.08 -3.03
N ASP A 34 7.90 19.38 -3.94
CA ASP A 34 9.35 19.51 -4.11
C ASP A 34 9.70 20.82 -4.82
N LYS A 35 9.00 21.16 -5.92
CA LYS A 35 9.22 22.45 -6.60
C LYS A 35 8.97 23.65 -5.68
N LEU A 36 7.95 23.57 -4.83
CA LEU A 36 7.64 24.64 -3.89
C LEU A 36 8.69 24.79 -2.77
N ARG A 37 9.31 23.68 -2.32
CA ARG A 37 10.46 23.77 -1.40
C ARG A 37 11.62 24.53 -2.04
N LYS A 38 11.90 24.28 -3.33
CA LYS A 38 12.92 25.03 -4.09
C LYS A 38 12.63 26.53 -4.10
N GLU A 39 11.38 26.87 -4.38
CA GLU A 39 10.95 28.26 -4.51
C GLU A 39 11.05 29.01 -3.17
N LEU A 40 10.57 28.41 -2.08
CA LEU A 40 10.51 29.07 -0.77
C LEU A 40 11.87 29.15 -0.07
N PHE A 41 12.74 28.17 -0.26
CA PHE A 41 13.98 28.06 0.52
C PHE A 41 15.26 28.14 -0.33
N GLY A 42 15.14 28.31 -1.65
CA GLY A 42 16.26 28.25 -2.60
C GLY A 42 16.84 26.84 -2.79
N ASP A 43 16.47 25.90 -1.92
CA ASP A 43 16.92 24.52 -1.91
C ASP A 43 15.75 23.59 -1.50
N GLU A 44 15.46 22.61 -2.36
CA GLU A 44 14.42 21.63 -2.10
C GLU A 44 14.74 20.69 -0.93
N SER A 45 16.03 20.56 -0.58
CA SER A 45 16.55 19.72 0.49
C SER A 45 16.17 20.22 1.89
N VAL A 46 15.81 21.51 1.98
CA VAL A 46 15.38 22.15 3.22
C VAL A 46 14.07 21.51 3.69
N GLN A 47 14.17 20.69 4.73
CA GLN A 47 13.02 20.14 5.45
C GLN A 47 12.47 21.11 6.51
N GLN A 48 12.96 22.35 6.55
CA GLN A 48 12.41 23.37 7.44
C GLN A 48 10.94 23.64 7.09
N ASP A 49 10.13 23.69 8.12
CA ASP A 49 8.70 24.01 8.10
C ASP A 49 7.85 23.32 7.01
N PRO A 50 7.58 22.01 7.16
CA PRO A 50 6.60 21.32 6.32
C PRO A 50 5.22 21.99 6.33
N HIS A 51 4.84 22.68 7.42
CA HIS A 51 3.56 23.36 7.50
C HIS A 51 3.49 24.49 6.50
N LEU A 52 4.53 25.33 6.39
CA LEU A 52 4.60 26.41 5.42
C LEU A 52 4.40 25.93 3.98
N VAL A 53 5.14 24.87 3.58
CA VAL A 53 5.05 24.29 2.22
C VAL A 53 3.63 23.79 1.93
N PHE A 54 3.05 23.00 2.85
CA PHE A 54 1.72 22.44 2.63
C PHE A 54 0.61 23.49 2.71
N SER A 55 0.74 24.52 3.56
CA SER A 55 -0.19 25.66 3.62
C SER A 55 -0.18 26.47 2.33
N GLU A 56 1.00 26.71 1.75
CA GLU A 56 1.10 27.44 0.47
C GLU A 56 0.61 26.59 -0.72
N LEU A 57 0.89 25.28 -0.74
CA LEU A 57 0.28 24.37 -1.73
C LEU A 57 -1.25 24.41 -1.66
N GLU A 58 -1.80 24.39 -0.45
CA GLU A 58 -3.25 24.43 -0.22
C GLU A 58 -3.85 25.77 -0.67
N ARG A 59 -3.16 26.89 -0.41
CA ARG A 59 -3.55 28.22 -0.88
C ARG A 59 -3.61 28.27 -2.41
N ARG A 60 -2.54 27.86 -3.09
CA ARG A 60 -2.47 27.82 -4.56
C ARG A 60 -3.51 26.88 -5.17
N LEU A 61 -3.79 25.75 -4.52
CA LEU A 61 -4.83 24.81 -4.93
C LEU A 61 -6.21 25.46 -4.87
N LYS A 62 -6.55 26.16 -3.78
CA LYS A 62 -7.82 26.87 -3.63
C LYS A 62 -8.01 27.94 -4.72
N ASP A 63 -6.95 28.72 -4.99
CA ASP A 63 -6.96 29.76 -6.03
C ASP A 63 -7.16 29.15 -7.43
N ALA A 64 -6.51 28.03 -7.72
CA ALA A 64 -6.67 27.35 -9.01
C ALA A 64 -8.09 26.78 -9.18
N ILE A 65 -8.64 26.14 -8.14
CA ILE A 65 -10.01 25.60 -8.15
C ILE A 65 -11.04 26.71 -8.32
N SER A 66 -10.88 27.85 -7.62
CA SER A 66 -11.81 28.98 -7.73
C SER A 66 -11.81 29.63 -9.12
N GLN A 67 -10.69 29.53 -9.84
CA GLN A 67 -10.55 29.95 -11.23
C GLN A 67 -11.02 28.90 -12.25
N GLY A 68 -11.54 27.76 -11.80
CA GLY A 68 -12.01 26.70 -12.70
C GLY A 68 -10.89 25.86 -13.34
N LYS A 69 -9.66 25.93 -12.83
CA LYS A 69 -8.49 25.23 -13.39
C LYS A 69 -8.35 23.83 -12.82
N ASN A 70 -7.93 22.90 -13.67
CA ASN A 70 -7.50 21.57 -13.23
C ASN A 70 -6.14 21.66 -12.55
N VAL A 71 -5.84 20.73 -11.64
CA VAL A 71 -4.60 20.75 -10.86
C VAL A 71 -3.99 19.38 -10.77
N VAL A 72 -2.70 19.27 -11.09
CA VAL A 72 -1.88 18.13 -10.66
C VAL A 72 -1.32 18.45 -9.27
N TYR A 73 -1.67 17.62 -8.28
CA TYR A 73 -1.18 17.74 -6.91
C TYR A 73 -0.13 16.65 -6.65
N ASP A 74 1.14 17.01 -6.86
CA ASP A 74 2.30 16.11 -6.77
C ASP A 74 2.99 16.20 -5.41
N ALA A 75 2.60 15.25 -4.57
CA ALA A 75 3.25 14.89 -3.33
C ALA A 75 3.19 13.36 -3.20
N THR A 76 3.78 12.80 -2.15
CA THR A 76 3.80 11.33 -1.99
C THR A 76 2.44 10.77 -1.58
N ASN A 77 1.64 11.53 -0.81
CA ASN A 77 0.25 11.23 -0.44
C ASN A 77 0.00 9.82 0.12
N VAL A 78 1.00 9.23 0.79
CA VAL A 78 0.98 7.83 1.27
C VAL A 78 0.02 7.58 2.46
N SER A 79 -0.37 8.63 3.19
CA SER A 79 -1.21 8.50 4.39
C SER A 79 -2.70 8.63 4.09
N ARG A 80 -3.48 7.57 4.38
CA ARG A 80 -4.93 7.54 4.23
C ARG A 80 -5.62 8.65 5.02
N LYS A 81 -5.22 8.86 6.28
CA LYS A 81 -5.77 9.93 7.14
C LYS A 81 -5.66 11.31 6.49
N ARG A 82 -4.50 11.61 5.88
CA ARG A 82 -4.27 12.90 5.20
C ARG A 82 -5.09 13.02 3.92
N ARG A 83 -5.18 11.93 3.13
CA ARG A 83 -6.01 11.90 1.91
C ARG A 83 -7.49 12.11 2.23
N ILE A 84 -8.04 11.44 3.23
CA ILE A 84 -9.45 11.62 3.66
C ILE A 84 -9.70 13.07 4.11
N ALA A 85 -8.78 13.67 4.87
CA ALA A 85 -8.90 15.07 5.28
C ALA A 85 -8.92 16.02 4.07
N PHE A 86 -8.01 15.81 3.12
CA PHE A 86 -7.95 16.56 1.86
C PHE A 86 -9.26 16.38 1.06
N ILE A 87 -9.72 15.14 0.86
CA ILE A 87 -10.94 14.86 0.09
C ILE A 87 -12.15 15.52 0.74
N LYS A 88 -12.30 15.41 2.07
CA LYS A 88 -13.41 16.04 2.80
C LYS A 88 -13.44 17.56 2.59
N GLN A 89 -12.26 18.18 2.50
CA GLN A 89 -12.13 19.60 2.30
C GLN A 89 -12.49 20.06 0.88
N PHE A 90 -12.06 19.32 -0.15
CA PHE A 90 -12.12 19.79 -1.54
C PHE A 90 -13.24 19.18 -2.39
N LYS A 91 -13.80 18.02 -2.01
CA LYS A 91 -14.77 17.27 -2.84
C LYS A 91 -16.06 18.00 -3.20
N LYS A 92 -16.38 19.11 -2.52
CA LYS A 92 -17.56 19.95 -2.84
C LYS A 92 -17.32 20.87 -4.02
N ASN A 93 -16.06 21.17 -4.34
CA ASN A 93 -15.66 22.18 -5.31
C ASN A 93 -14.88 21.60 -6.50
N CYS A 94 -14.33 20.39 -6.35
CA CYS A 94 -13.59 19.70 -7.41
C CYS A 94 -13.82 18.18 -7.37
N GLU A 95 -13.58 17.53 -8.50
CA GLU A 95 -13.39 16.08 -8.57
C GLU A 95 -11.96 15.74 -8.15
N ILE A 96 -11.78 14.64 -7.43
CA ILE A 96 -10.44 14.23 -6.96
C ILE A 96 -10.16 12.85 -7.52
N ILE A 97 -9.16 12.78 -8.41
CA ILE A 97 -8.76 11.57 -9.11
C ILE A 97 -7.41 11.14 -8.57
N ALA A 98 -7.32 9.94 -8.01
CA ALA A 98 -6.07 9.39 -7.51
C ALA A 98 -5.28 8.73 -8.65
N TYR A 99 -3.99 9.05 -8.76
CA TYR A 99 -3.03 8.32 -9.59
C TYR A 99 -2.06 7.58 -8.67
N VAL A 100 -2.18 6.25 -8.59
CA VAL A 100 -1.44 5.40 -7.65
C VAL A 100 -0.30 4.71 -8.39
N PHE A 101 0.94 5.00 -8.01
CA PHE A 101 2.13 4.45 -8.66
C PHE A 101 2.65 3.24 -7.90
N LEU A 102 2.63 2.09 -8.56
CA LEU A 102 2.98 0.77 -8.02
C LEU A 102 4.29 0.28 -8.64
N THR A 103 5.35 1.05 -8.45
CA THR A 103 6.72 0.69 -8.84
C THR A 103 7.41 -0.07 -7.71
N PRO A 104 8.11 -1.19 -7.95
CA PRO A 104 8.83 -1.92 -6.92
C PRO A 104 9.76 -1.04 -6.09
N PHE A 105 9.99 -1.44 -4.83
CA PHE A 105 10.82 -0.68 -3.89
C PHE A 105 12.25 -0.50 -4.42
N GLU A 106 12.84 -1.58 -4.92
CA GLU A 106 14.20 -1.64 -5.45
C GLU A 106 14.35 -0.67 -6.62
N ILE A 107 13.39 -0.68 -7.55
CA ILE A 107 13.36 0.24 -8.69
C ILE A 107 13.22 1.69 -8.24
N CYS A 108 12.40 1.96 -7.21
CA CYS A 108 12.28 3.30 -6.64
C CYS A 108 13.63 3.78 -6.05
N VAL A 109 14.34 2.91 -5.33
CA VAL A 109 15.65 3.19 -4.76
C VAL A 109 16.71 3.41 -5.84
N GLU A 110 16.76 2.54 -6.86
CA GLU A 110 17.68 2.67 -8.00
C GLU A 110 17.46 3.99 -8.74
N ARG A 111 16.20 4.32 -9.04
CA ARG A 111 15.86 5.59 -9.69
C ARG A 111 16.22 6.78 -8.82
N ASP A 112 15.98 6.72 -7.51
CA ASP A 112 16.34 7.82 -6.60
C ASP A 112 17.85 8.07 -6.59
N LYS A 113 18.68 7.01 -6.56
CA LYS A 113 20.15 7.12 -6.60
C LYS A 113 20.68 7.83 -7.85
N LEU A 114 19.96 7.77 -8.96
CA LEU A 114 20.34 8.39 -10.23
C LEU A 114 19.88 9.84 -10.37
N ARG A 115 19.10 10.36 -9.42
CA ARG A 115 18.62 11.76 -9.46
C ARG A 115 19.72 12.69 -8.98
N GLU A 116 19.76 13.89 -9.56
CA GLU A 116 20.60 15.00 -9.08
C GLU A 116 20.38 15.26 -7.57
N ARG A 117 19.13 15.11 -7.12
CA ARG A 117 18.74 15.13 -5.71
C ARG A 117 18.12 13.80 -5.29
N THR A 118 18.78 13.12 -4.36
CA THR A 118 18.32 11.87 -3.75
C THR A 118 17.57 12.15 -2.44
N VAL A 119 16.49 11.43 -2.15
CA VAL A 119 15.87 11.47 -0.80
C VAL A 119 16.51 10.45 0.16
N GLY A 120 17.17 9.43 -0.39
CA GLY A 120 17.86 8.39 0.38
C GLY A 120 16.96 7.18 0.71
N ILE A 121 17.60 6.01 0.81
CA ILE A 121 16.92 4.72 1.02
C ILE A 121 16.08 4.68 2.30
N ASP A 122 16.52 5.33 3.38
CA ASP A 122 15.78 5.36 4.65
C ASP A 122 14.44 6.06 4.52
N VAL A 123 14.39 7.14 3.73
CA VAL A 123 13.14 7.87 3.47
C VAL A 123 12.18 7.02 2.65
N ILE A 124 12.68 6.37 1.59
CA ILE A 124 11.87 5.48 0.75
C ILE A 124 11.37 4.29 1.56
N THR A 125 12.23 3.67 2.38
CA THR A 125 11.89 2.55 3.28
C THR A 125 10.77 2.95 4.24
N ARG A 126 10.89 4.12 4.89
CA ARG A 126 9.83 4.64 5.75
C ARG A 126 8.53 4.89 4.98
N MET A 127 8.60 5.43 3.77
CA MET A 127 7.41 5.67 2.96
C MET A 127 6.74 4.37 2.51
N TYR A 128 7.52 3.35 2.17
CA TYR A 128 7.03 2.04 1.78
C TYR A 128 6.25 1.37 2.92
N LYS A 129 6.84 1.33 4.11
CA LYS A 129 6.20 0.80 5.34
C LYS A 129 4.94 1.56 5.76
N ASN A 130 4.79 2.81 5.34
CA ASN A 130 3.64 3.66 5.65
C ASN A 130 2.70 3.86 4.43
N PHE A 131 2.90 3.13 3.34
CA PHE A 131 2.09 3.27 2.14
C PHE A 131 0.73 2.62 2.32
N GLN A 132 -0.27 3.42 2.70
CA GLN A 132 -1.63 2.93 2.86
C GLN A 132 -2.34 2.99 1.51
N MET A 133 -2.64 1.82 0.93
CA MET A 133 -3.37 1.73 -0.34
C MET A 133 -4.71 2.48 -0.28
N PRO A 134 -5.11 3.19 -1.36
CA PRO A 134 -6.42 3.82 -1.44
C PRO A 134 -7.55 2.80 -1.30
N LEU A 135 -8.51 3.08 -0.43
CA LEU A 135 -9.74 2.30 -0.29
C LEU A 135 -10.89 2.96 -1.04
N LYS A 136 -11.86 2.16 -1.51
CA LYS A 136 -13.01 2.63 -2.30
C LYS A 136 -13.75 3.78 -1.63
N GLY A 137 -14.03 3.68 -0.33
CA GLY A 137 -14.79 4.70 0.41
C GLY A 137 -13.96 5.86 0.96
N GLU A 138 -12.70 6.07 0.54
CA GLU A 138 -11.98 7.32 0.84
C GLU A 138 -12.66 8.55 0.21
N GLY A 139 -13.41 8.34 -0.89
CA GLY A 139 -14.20 9.38 -1.56
C GLY A 139 -13.52 10.00 -2.78
N PHE A 140 -12.56 9.30 -3.39
CA PHE A 140 -12.06 9.64 -4.72
C PHE A 140 -13.17 9.50 -5.76
N SER A 141 -13.17 10.39 -6.76
CA SER A 141 -14.04 10.28 -7.95
C SER A 141 -13.63 9.08 -8.80
N GLU A 142 -12.33 8.84 -8.91
CA GLU A 142 -11.73 7.74 -9.65
C GLU A 142 -10.35 7.41 -9.06
N VAL A 143 -9.92 6.15 -9.18
CA VAL A 143 -8.57 5.70 -8.80
C VAL A 143 -7.94 5.01 -9.99
N ILE A 144 -6.84 5.58 -10.49
CA ILE A 144 -6.08 5.10 -11.63
C ILE A 144 -4.78 4.50 -11.13
N TYR A 145 -4.57 3.22 -11.37
CA TYR A 145 -3.34 2.52 -10.98
C TYR A 145 -2.32 2.53 -12.12
N LYS A 146 -1.09 2.94 -11.79
CA LYS A 146 0.08 2.93 -12.68
C LYS A 146 1.00 1.81 -12.23
N PHE A 147 0.78 0.63 -12.78
CA PHE A 147 1.58 -0.56 -12.49
C PHE A 147 2.92 -0.53 -13.21
N TYR A 148 3.92 -1.12 -12.57
CA TYR A 148 5.20 -1.43 -13.19
C TYR A 148 5.16 -2.88 -13.69
N LYS A 149 5.40 -3.05 -14.99
CA LYS A 149 5.43 -4.36 -15.63
C LYS A 149 6.76 -5.05 -15.35
N GLU A 150 6.66 -6.29 -14.89
CA GLU A 150 7.77 -7.19 -14.73
C GLU A 150 7.39 -8.62 -15.09
N ASP A 151 8.38 -9.42 -15.44
CA ASP A 151 8.20 -10.83 -15.71
C ASP A 151 8.27 -11.62 -14.40
N VAL A 152 7.14 -12.24 -14.04
CA VAL A 152 7.01 -13.01 -12.82
C VAL A 152 7.30 -14.49 -13.10
N ASN A 153 8.16 -15.10 -12.28
CA ASN A 153 8.65 -16.48 -12.47
C ASN A 153 7.64 -17.59 -12.11
N VAL A 154 6.35 -17.27 -12.03
CA VAL A 154 5.26 -18.22 -11.78
C VAL A 154 4.03 -17.79 -12.57
N GLN A 155 3.25 -18.76 -13.07
CA GLN A 155 2.01 -18.48 -13.78
C GLN A 155 0.83 -18.46 -12.79
N GLN A 156 -0.17 -17.62 -13.07
CA GLN A 156 -1.41 -17.54 -12.29
C GLN A 156 -2.07 -18.91 -12.07
N LYS A 157 -2.16 -19.72 -13.13
CA LYS A 157 -2.80 -21.04 -13.08
C LYS A 157 -2.07 -22.00 -12.14
N ASP A 158 -0.74 -21.95 -12.15
CA ASP A 158 0.10 -22.86 -11.36
C ASP A 158 -0.03 -22.50 -9.89
N LEU A 159 0.10 -21.22 -9.55
CA LEU A 159 -0.08 -20.74 -8.19
C LEU A 159 -1.50 -21.05 -7.67
N THR A 160 -2.52 -20.76 -8.47
CA THR A 160 -3.92 -21.01 -8.10
C THR A 160 -4.20 -22.50 -7.88
N SER A 161 -3.65 -23.38 -8.72
CA SER A 161 -3.81 -24.83 -8.57
C SER A 161 -3.20 -25.33 -7.24
N VAL A 162 -1.99 -24.88 -6.91
CA VAL A 162 -1.31 -25.24 -5.66
C VAL A 162 -2.12 -24.80 -4.44
N LEU A 163 -2.70 -23.59 -4.48
CA LEU A 163 -3.51 -23.08 -3.38
C LEU A 163 -4.83 -23.85 -3.24
N LEU A 164 -5.49 -24.24 -4.33
CA LEU A 164 -6.78 -24.94 -4.27
C LEU A 164 -6.65 -26.42 -3.90
N GLU A 165 -5.51 -27.07 -4.18
CA GLU A 165 -5.31 -28.50 -3.92
C GLU A 165 -4.86 -28.85 -2.49
N ASN A 166 -4.85 -27.87 -1.58
CA ASN A 166 -4.39 -27.99 -0.18
C ASN A 166 -3.06 -28.73 -0.03
N LYS A 167 -2.03 -28.26 -0.74
CA LYS A 167 -0.72 -28.92 -0.74
C LYS A 167 0.01 -28.76 0.59
N SER A 168 1.03 -29.58 0.80
CA SER A 168 1.89 -29.47 1.98
C SER A 168 2.67 -28.15 1.98
N TYR A 169 3.18 -27.78 3.15
CA TYR A 169 4.02 -26.59 3.34
C TYR A 169 5.13 -26.49 2.30
N GLU A 170 5.83 -27.60 2.06
CA GLU A 170 6.99 -27.67 1.17
C GLU A 170 6.60 -27.31 -0.27
N ILE A 171 5.50 -27.86 -0.77
CA ILE A 171 5.01 -27.62 -2.14
C ILE A 171 4.48 -26.19 -2.29
N VAL A 172 3.72 -25.71 -1.29
CA VAL A 172 3.20 -24.34 -1.29
C VAL A 172 4.36 -23.35 -1.34
N PHE A 173 5.34 -23.48 -0.44
CA PHE A 173 6.46 -22.54 -0.39
C PHE A 173 7.53 -22.73 -1.48
N GLU A 174 7.67 -23.92 -2.05
CA GLU A 174 8.43 -24.09 -3.30
C GLU A 174 7.84 -23.24 -4.42
N THR A 175 6.51 -23.18 -4.50
CA THR A 175 5.81 -22.36 -5.50
C THR A 175 5.89 -20.88 -5.16
N LEU A 176 5.61 -20.49 -3.91
CA LEU A 176 5.60 -19.08 -3.49
C LEU A 176 6.98 -18.42 -3.61
N ARG A 177 8.07 -19.14 -3.29
CA ARG A 177 9.44 -18.59 -3.35
C ARG A 177 9.95 -18.28 -4.76
N LYS A 178 9.19 -18.63 -5.80
CA LYS A 178 9.43 -18.12 -7.16
C LYS A 178 9.18 -16.61 -7.25
N LEU A 179 8.42 -16.05 -6.31
CA LEU A 179 8.31 -14.61 -6.06
C LEU A 179 9.40 -14.20 -5.03
N PRO A 180 10.31 -13.28 -5.37
CA PRO A 180 11.48 -12.94 -4.55
C PRO A 180 11.20 -12.68 -3.06
N GLU A 181 10.16 -11.94 -2.71
CA GLU A 181 9.85 -11.51 -1.33
C GLU A 181 9.42 -12.67 -0.45
N PHE A 182 8.91 -13.76 -1.02
CA PHE A 182 8.62 -14.96 -0.24
C PHE A 182 9.89 -15.66 0.26
N ASN A 183 11.05 -15.43 -0.37
CA ASN A 183 12.33 -15.88 0.19
C ASN A 183 12.69 -15.13 1.48
N SER A 184 12.26 -13.87 1.63
CA SER A 184 12.57 -13.06 2.82
C SER A 184 11.81 -13.48 4.07
N VAL A 185 10.68 -14.17 3.92
CA VAL A 185 9.89 -14.75 5.02
C VAL A 185 10.13 -16.25 5.23
N TRP A 186 10.87 -16.91 4.33
CA TRP A 186 11.18 -18.33 4.43
C TRP A 186 12.00 -18.64 5.67
N GLU A 187 11.40 -19.40 6.58
CA GLU A 187 11.98 -19.75 7.89
C GLU A 187 12.44 -18.54 8.70
N LEU A 188 11.86 -17.36 8.46
CA LEU A 188 12.19 -16.14 9.18
C LEU A 188 11.76 -16.26 10.65
N PRO A 189 12.70 -16.23 11.62
CA PRO A 189 12.33 -16.23 13.04
C PRO A 189 11.59 -14.95 13.38
N GLN A 190 10.50 -15.05 14.15
CA GLN A 190 9.72 -13.87 14.55
C GLN A 190 10.27 -13.17 15.80
N ASP A 191 11.24 -13.79 16.48
CA ASP A 191 11.98 -13.25 17.64
C ASP A 191 11.06 -12.57 18.67
N SER A 192 9.98 -13.28 19.05
CA SER A 192 8.98 -12.82 20.02
C SER A 192 8.76 -13.87 21.11
N THR A 193 8.20 -13.47 22.25
CA THR A 193 7.80 -14.41 23.32
C THR A 193 6.54 -15.20 23.01
N TYR A 194 5.81 -14.81 21.97
CA TYR A 194 4.45 -15.25 21.73
C TYR A 194 4.32 -16.16 20.51
N HIS A 195 5.36 -16.29 19.67
CA HIS A 195 5.26 -16.97 18.38
C HIS A 195 6.17 -18.20 18.39
N SER A 196 5.55 -19.38 18.24
CA SER A 196 6.25 -20.66 18.12
C SER A 196 6.77 -20.92 16.69
N PHE A 197 6.33 -20.13 15.70
CA PHE A 197 6.59 -20.37 14.29
C PHE A 197 7.42 -19.28 13.60
N SER A 198 8.15 -19.72 12.57
CA SER A 198 8.69 -18.82 11.56
C SER A 198 7.55 -18.11 10.79
N ALA A 199 7.85 -16.98 10.17
CA ALA A 199 6.85 -16.22 9.41
C ALA A 199 6.23 -17.06 8.28
N SER A 200 7.04 -17.84 7.55
CA SER A 200 6.53 -18.74 6.51
C SER A 200 5.59 -19.82 7.05
N ARG A 201 5.89 -20.41 8.21
CA ARG A 201 5.03 -21.41 8.85
C ARG A 201 3.70 -20.81 9.28
N HIS A 202 3.72 -19.62 9.87
CA HIS A 202 2.50 -18.87 10.21
C HIS A 202 1.62 -18.63 8.97
N ILE A 203 2.21 -18.07 7.91
CA ILE A 203 1.54 -17.86 6.62
C ILE A 203 0.86 -19.15 6.12
N TYR A 204 1.57 -20.28 6.19
CA TYR A 204 1.02 -21.57 5.77
C TYR A 204 -0.15 -22.03 6.64
N TYR A 205 -0.07 -21.92 7.96
CA TYR A 205 -1.15 -22.36 8.84
C TYR A 205 -2.42 -21.51 8.69
N VAL A 206 -2.28 -20.20 8.46
CA VAL A 206 -3.41 -19.33 8.09
C VAL A 206 -4.03 -19.80 6.78
N TYR A 207 -3.21 -20.05 5.75
CA TYR A 207 -3.66 -20.60 4.47
C TYR A 207 -4.40 -21.94 4.62
N ASP A 208 -3.83 -22.90 5.34
CA ASP A 208 -4.36 -24.25 5.53
C ASP A 208 -5.67 -24.23 6.35
N GLN A 209 -5.74 -23.37 7.37
CA GLN A 209 -6.97 -23.20 8.16
C GLN A 209 -8.10 -22.60 7.32
N ILE A 210 -7.83 -21.55 6.53
CA ILE A 210 -8.79 -20.99 5.57
C ILE A 210 -9.23 -22.09 4.59
N HIS A 211 -8.29 -22.90 4.11
CA HIS A 211 -8.63 -23.98 3.18
C HIS A 211 -9.61 -24.99 3.80
N LYS A 212 -9.38 -25.40 5.03
CA LYS A 212 -10.24 -26.37 5.74
C LYS A 212 -11.62 -25.82 6.07
N GLU A 213 -11.68 -24.58 6.56
CA GLU A 213 -12.90 -24.06 7.19
C GLU A 213 -13.76 -23.18 6.27
N TYR A 214 -13.16 -22.52 5.28
CA TYR A 214 -13.89 -21.57 4.43
C TYR A 214 -14.40 -22.22 3.14
N GLN A 215 -15.70 -22.45 3.06
CA GLN A 215 -16.36 -23.21 1.96
C GLN A 215 -17.15 -22.32 0.97
N ASN A 216 -16.92 -21.00 0.98
CA ASN A 216 -17.63 -20.05 0.11
C ASN A 216 -17.00 -19.98 -1.31
N GLU A 217 -17.77 -19.56 -2.32
CA GLU A 217 -17.28 -19.34 -3.69
C GLU A 217 -16.10 -18.34 -3.79
N LYS A 218 -15.98 -17.45 -2.80
CA LYS A 218 -14.88 -16.47 -2.65
C LYS A 218 -13.67 -17.01 -1.87
N LYS A 219 -13.50 -18.34 -1.83
CA LYS A 219 -12.40 -18.99 -1.11
C LYS A 219 -11.04 -18.59 -1.65
N ILE A 220 -10.92 -18.43 -2.96
CA ILE A 220 -9.63 -18.14 -3.58
C ILE A 220 -9.10 -16.76 -3.16
N GLU A 221 -9.94 -15.74 -3.02
CA GLU A 221 -9.54 -14.43 -2.48
C GLU A 221 -8.99 -14.54 -1.06
N MET A 222 -9.61 -15.37 -0.21
CA MET A 222 -9.16 -15.60 1.17
C MET A 222 -7.84 -16.37 1.21
N LEU A 223 -7.64 -17.36 0.34
CA LEU A 223 -6.37 -18.12 0.26
C LEU A 223 -5.22 -17.21 -0.19
N TYR A 224 -5.46 -16.35 -1.19
CA TYR A 224 -4.48 -15.34 -1.61
C TYR A 224 -4.17 -14.34 -0.50
N ALA A 225 -5.18 -13.88 0.25
CA ALA A 225 -4.94 -13.04 1.42
C ALA A 225 -4.09 -13.79 2.47
N GLY A 226 -4.37 -15.07 2.70
CA GLY A 226 -3.62 -15.94 3.62
C GLY A 226 -2.14 -16.03 3.28
N ILE A 227 -1.79 -16.26 2.01
CA ILE A 227 -0.37 -16.34 1.63
C ILE A 227 0.35 -14.99 1.64
N PHE A 228 -0.36 -13.87 1.39
CA PHE A 228 0.26 -12.56 1.25
C PHE A 228 0.28 -11.72 2.54
N HIS A 229 -0.61 -11.95 3.52
CA HIS A 229 -0.82 -10.98 4.62
C HIS A 229 0.45 -10.60 5.36
N ASP A 230 1.35 -11.57 5.55
CA ASP A 230 2.57 -11.43 6.33
C ASP A 230 3.86 -11.40 5.52
N VAL A 231 3.78 -11.42 4.18
CA VAL A 231 4.99 -11.44 3.33
C VAL A 231 5.88 -10.21 3.58
N GLY A 232 5.28 -9.06 3.91
CA GLY A 232 5.98 -7.83 4.25
C GLY A 232 6.83 -7.90 5.53
N LYS A 233 6.68 -8.95 6.36
CA LYS A 233 7.51 -9.14 7.56
C LYS A 233 8.99 -9.28 7.22
N GLY A 234 9.32 -9.94 6.11
CA GLY A 234 10.71 -10.12 5.68
C GLY A 234 11.43 -8.80 5.39
N PHE A 235 10.69 -7.80 4.88
CA PHE A 235 11.20 -6.44 4.73
C PHE A 235 11.17 -5.63 6.04
N CYS A 236 10.15 -5.82 6.87
CA CYS A 236 9.88 -4.91 7.99
C CYS A 236 10.59 -5.26 9.30
N LYS A 237 11.17 -6.46 9.42
CA LYS A 237 11.81 -6.95 10.65
C LYS A 237 12.85 -5.96 11.17
N SER A 238 12.67 -5.50 12.41
CA SER A 238 13.58 -4.55 13.05
C SER A 238 13.67 -4.80 14.56
N PHE A 239 14.84 -4.54 15.13
CA PHE A 239 15.07 -4.48 16.59
C PHE A 239 15.08 -3.05 17.10
N PHE A 240 14.49 -2.11 16.36
CA PHE A 240 14.36 -0.71 16.76
C PHE A 240 12.91 -0.27 16.69
N ASN A 241 12.45 0.47 17.69
CA ASN A 241 11.10 1.04 17.71
C ASN A 241 11.01 2.34 16.88
N TYR A 242 9.83 2.97 16.84
CA TYR A 242 9.61 4.24 16.11
C TYR A 242 10.47 5.42 16.60
N LYS A 243 11.01 5.36 17.82
CA LYS A 243 11.92 6.36 18.38
C LYS A 243 13.40 6.07 18.07
N GLY A 244 13.69 4.96 17.38
CA GLY A 244 15.06 4.51 17.12
C GLY A 244 15.72 3.84 18.32
N GLU A 245 14.95 3.45 19.34
CA GLU A 245 15.47 2.76 20.52
C GLU A 245 15.51 1.25 20.26
N GLN A 246 16.60 0.59 20.66
CA GLN A 246 16.75 -0.86 20.51
C GLN A 246 15.74 -1.61 21.40
N THR A 247 15.13 -2.66 20.85
CA THR A 247 14.16 -3.53 21.54
C THR A 247 14.70 -4.94 21.66
N ARG A 248 14.32 -5.64 22.74
CA ARG A 248 14.68 -7.05 22.96
C ARG A 248 14.09 -7.99 21.92
N TYR A 249 12.85 -7.71 21.51
CA TYR A 249 12.11 -8.50 20.53
C TYR A 249 12.02 -7.75 19.20
N ALA A 250 11.94 -8.51 18.11
CA ALA A 250 11.74 -7.93 16.80
C ALA A 250 10.33 -7.34 16.68
N ASN A 251 10.20 -6.30 15.85
CA ASN A 251 8.92 -5.75 15.42
C ASN A 251 8.82 -5.76 13.90
N PHE A 252 7.59 -5.72 13.40
CA PHE A 252 7.26 -5.78 11.98
C PHE A 252 6.38 -4.58 11.58
N LEU A 253 6.72 -3.40 12.08
CA LEU A 253 5.88 -2.20 11.94
C LEU A 253 5.65 -1.87 10.46
N GLY A 254 4.38 -1.85 10.01
CA GLY A 254 4.00 -1.51 8.64
C GLY A 254 4.08 -2.67 7.64
N HIS A 255 4.28 -3.91 8.10
CA HIS A 255 4.31 -5.09 7.22
C HIS A 255 3.00 -5.25 6.44
N GLU A 256 1.85 -4.90 7.02
CA GLU A 256 0.55 -4.97 6.36
C GLU A 256 0.47 -4.05 5.13
N ASN A 257 1.15 -2.90 5.17
CA ASN A 257 1.21 -1.95 4.07
C ASN A 257 2.15 -2.46 2.96
N VAL A 258 3.29 -3.03 3.36
CA VAL A 258 4.24 -3.68 2.43
C VAL A 258 3.58 -4.86 1.73
N SER A 259 2.96 -5.76 2.49
CA SER A 259 2.20 -6.90 1.97
C SER A 259 1.11 -6.44 1.00
N ALA A 260 0.33 -5.41 1.34
CA ALA A 260 -0.71 -4.87 0.46
C ALA A 260 -0.14 -4.29 -0.85
N TYR A 261 1.05 -3.68 -0.80
CA TYR A 261 1.74 -3.21 -2.01
C TYR A 261 2.17 -4.37 -2.89
N LEU A 262 2.71 -5.44 -2.29
CA LEU A 262 3.14 -6.65 -2.99
C LEU A 262 1.95 -7.40 -3.62
N VAL A 263 0.79 -7.43 -2.96
CA VAL A 263 -0.46 -7.95 -3.54
C VAL A 263 -0.80 -7.22 -4.83
N MET A 264 -0.85 -5.88 -4.79
CA MET A 264 -1.18 -5.08 -5.97
C MET A 264 -0.19 -5.35 -7.11
N HIS A 265 1.10 -5.43 -6.78
CA HIS A 265 2.15 -5.62 -7.75
C HIS A 265 2.14 -7.02 -8.39
N TYR A 266 2.14 -8.08 -7.59
CA TYR A 266 2.24 -9.44 -8.10
C TYR A 266 0.97 -9.92 -8.77
N LEU A 267 -0.20 -9.69 -8.16
CA LEU A 267 -1.43 -10.19 -8.75
C LEU A 267 -1.74 -9.50 -10.08
N TRP A 268 -1.37 -8.22 -10.24
CA TRP A 268 -1.48 -7.55 -11.54
C TRP A 268 -0.54 -8.15 -12.59
N ASN A 269 0.74 -8.37 -12.26
CA ASN A 269 1.69 -8.98 -13.20
C ASN A 269 1.36 -10.46 -13.51
N LEU A 270 0.63 -11.14 -12.62
CA LEU A 270 0.06 -12.47 -12.86
C LEU A 270 -1.21 -12.46 -13.73
N GLY A 271 -1.79 -11.29 -14.02
CA GLY A 271 -2.95 -11.15 -14.90
C GLY A 271 -4.31 -11.30 -14.21
N PHE A 272 -4.38 -11.15 -12.88
CA PHE A 272 -5.66 -11.08 -12.17
C PHE A 272 -6.43 -9.81 -12.52
N ASP A 273 -7.77 -9.87 -12.47
CA ASP A 273 -8.60 -8.69 -12.66
C ASP A 273 -8.56 -7.75 -11.44
N GLU A 274 -8.88 -6.48 -11.68
CA GLU A 274 -8.76 -5.43 -10.67
C GLU A 274 -9.69 -5.65 -9.45
N ILE A 275 -10.85 -6.29 -9.62
CA ILE A 275 -11.79 -6.56 -8.52
C ILE A 275 -11.19 -7.59 -7.58
N PHE A 276 -10.62 -8.67 -8.14
CA PHE A 276 -9.91 -9.68 -7.38
C PHE A 276 -8.75 -9.08 -6.59
N ILE A 277 -7.88 -8.32 -7.27
CA ILE A 277 -6.69 -7.71 -6.66
C ILE A 277 -7.08 -6.80 -5.49
N LYS A 278 -8.07 -5.92 -5.69
CA LYS A 278 -8.55 -5.02 -4.63
C LYS A 278 -9.12 -5.77 -3.45
N THR A 279 -9.88 -6.83 -3.70
CA THR A 279 -10.47 -7.65 -2.63
C THR A 279 -9.38 -8.26 -1.74
N VAL A 280 -8.33 -8.84 -2.35
CA VAL A 280 -7.19 -9.41 -1.61
C VAL A 280 -6.41 -8.30 -0.89
N MET A 281 -6.15 -7.18 -1.57
CA MET A 281 -5.41 -6.04 -1.01
C MET A 281 -6.12 -5.46 0.22
N GLU A 282 -7.45 -5.36 0.19
CA GLU A 282 -8.24 -4.86 1.34
C GLU A 282 -8.18 -5.81 2.53
N LEU A 283 -8.23 -7.14 2.30
CA LEU A 283 -8.04 -8.13 3.37
C LEU A 283 -6.65 -7.98 3.99
N VAL A 284 -5.61 -7.96 3.16
CA VAL A 284 -4.22 -7.87 3.60
C VAL A 284 -3.90 -6.52 4.27
N SER A 285 -4.36 -5.39 3.73
CA SER A 285 -4.05 -4.08 4.30
C SER A 285 -4.75 -3.79 5.63
N LEU A 286 -5.82 -4.54 5.94
CA LEU A 286 -6.64 -4.32 7.12
C LEU A 286 -6.59 -5.48 8.12
N HIS A 287 -5.79 -6.52 7.87
CA HIS A 287 -5.76 -7.71 8.74
C HIS A 287 -5.31 -7.40 10.19
N MET A 288 -4.45 -6.40 10.36
CA MET A 288 -3.99 -5.95 11.68
C MET A 288 -5.00 -5.10 12.46
N TYR A 289 -6.20 -4.82 11.92
CA TYR A 289 -7.18 -4.02 12.65
C TYR A 289 -7.70 -4.79 13.88
N PRO A 290 -7.70 -4.17 15.07
CA PRO A 290 -8.03 -4.87 16.30
C PRO A 290 -9.50 -5.29 16.33
N LYS A 291 -9.82 -6.43 16.93
CA LYS A 291 -11.19 -6.97 17.01
C LYS A 291 -12.15 -6.09 17.82
N ASN A 292 -11.65 -5.44 18.87
CA ASN A 292 -12.44 -4.58 19.77
C ASN A 292 -12.42 -3.12 19.30
N LEU A 293 -12.94 -2.87 18.10
CA LEU A 293 -13.08 -1.51 17.59
C LEU A 293 -14.18 -0.75 18.34
N SER A 294 -13.96 0.54 18.57
CA SER A 294 -15.09 1.42 18.88
C SER A 294 -16.06 1.45 17.70
N LEU A 295 -17.37 1.61 17.99
CA LEU A 295 -18.42 1.71 16.96
C LEU A 295 -18.09 2.75 15.88
N LYS A 296 -17.44 3.85 16.25
CA LYS A 296 -16.99 4.87 15.31
C LYS A 296 -15.97 4.34 14.30
N VAL A 297 -15.00 3.56 14.75
CA VAL A 297 -13.94 3.01 13.88
C VAL A 297 -14.52 1.90 13.00
N GLU A 298 -15.36 1.04 13.55
CA GLU A 298 -16.08 0.02 12.80
C GLU A 298 -16.93 0.65 11.68
N ASN A 299 -17.73 1.66 11.98
CA ASN A 299 -18.56 2.35 10.98
C ASN A 299 -17.72 3.01 9.87
N ASN A 300 -16.54 3.55 10.22
CA ASN A 300 -15.63 4.09 9.21
C ASN A 300 -15.10 2.99 8.29
N LEU A 301 -14.68 1.85 8.83
CA LEU A 301 -14.19 0.72 8.04
C LEU A 301 -15.28 0.21 7.09
N LYS A 302 -16.48 -0.05 7.61
CA LYS A 302 -17.65 -0.43 6.80
C LYS A 302 -17.94 0.58 5.70
N GLY A 303 -17.83 1.87 6.00
CA GLY A 303 -17.97 2.93 5.01
C GLY A 303 -16.86 2.92 3.94
N TRP A 304 -15.66 2.44 4.26
CA TRP A 304 -14.53 2.37 3.33
C TRP A 304 -14.55 1.16 2.41
N VAL A 305 -14.87 -0.03 2.94
CA VAL A 305 -14.77 -1.30 2.19
C VAL A 305 -16.12 -1.95 1.88
N GLY A 306 -17.19 -1.52 2.56
CA GLY A 306 -18.51 -2.14 2.48
C GLY A 306 -18.72 -3.27 3.48
N GLU A 307 -19.98 -3.59 3.77
CA GLU A 307 -20.37 -4.57 4.79
C GLU A 307 -19.87 -5.99 4.51
N GLU A 308 -19.98 -6.46 3.26
CA GLU A 308 -19.55 -7.80 2.89
C GLU A 308 -18.04 -7.97 3.08
N GLN A 309 -17.26 -7.01 2.59
CA GLN A 309 -15.81 -7.04 2.71
C GLN A 309 -15.36 -6.88 4.16
N TYR A 310 -16.03 -6.03 4.95
CA TYR A 310 -15.78 -5.92 6.39
C TYR A 310 -15.96 -7.26 7.11
N ARG A 311 -17.02 -8.03 6.79
CA ARG A 311 -17.21 -9.37 7.37
C ARG A 311 -16.07 -10.32 7.00
N LYS A 312 -15.57 -10.26 5.77
CA LYS A 312 -14.41 -11.07 5.34
C LYS A 312 -13.14 -10.68 6.09
N ILE A 313 -12.90 -9.39 6.32
CA ILE A 313 -11.76 -8.89 7.13
C ILE A 313 -11.86 -9.43 8.56
N VAL A 314 -13.02 -9.29 9.22
CA VAL A 314 -13.21 -9.81 10.58
C VAL A 314 -12.98 -11.31 10.65
N LEU A 315 -13.46 -12.06 9.65
CA LEU A 315 -13.22 -13.49 9.56
C LEU A 315 -11.74 -13.83 9.32
N PHE A 316 -11.07 -13.10 8.43
CA PHE A 316 -9.66 -13.27 8.14
C PHE A 316 -8.80 -13.04 9.40
N ASN A 317 -9.10 -12.00 10.19
CA ASN A 317 -8.41 -11.74 11.47
C ASN A 317 -8.64 -12.87 12.49
N ASN A 318 -9.74 -13.63 12.38
CA ASN A 318 -9.93 -14.82 13.21
C ASN A 318 -9.05 -15.98 12.76
N TYR A 319 -8.81 -16.16 11.45
CA TYR A 319 -7.87 -17.16 10.96
C TYR A 319 -6.43 -16.81 11.36
N ASP A 320 -6.03 -15.55 11.17
CA ASP A 320 -4.70 -15.07 11.51
C ASP A 320 -4.36 -15.29 13.00
N ASP A 321 -5.25 -14.87 13.91
CA ASP A 321 -5.02 -14.99 15.35
C ASP A 321 -5.02 -16.45 15.88
N ASN A 322 -5.72 -17.36 15.19
CA ASN A 322 -5.92 -18.73 15.66
C ASN A 322 -5.03 -19.78 14.97
N ALA A 323 -4.30 -19.38 13.92
CA ALA A 323 -3.36 -20.26 13.24
C ALA A 323 -2.26 -20.73 14.22
N LYS A 324 -2.18 -22.04 14.40
CA LYS A 324 -1.31 -22.71 15.37
C LYS A 324 -0.77 -24.04 14.84
#